data_AF-A0A8J6LMS8-F1
#
_entry.id   AF-A0A8J6LMS8-F1
#
_cell.length_a   1.000
_cell.length_b   1.000
_cell.length_c   1.000
_cell.angle_alpha   90.00
_cell.angle_beta   90.00
_cell.angle_gamma   90.00
#
_symmetry.space_group_name_H-M   'P 1'
#
loop_
_entity.id
_entity.type
_entity.pdbx_description
1 polymer ?
#
loop_
_entity_poly.entity_id
_entity_poly.type
_entity_poly.pdbx_seq_one_letter_code
_entity_poly.pdbx_strand_id
1 'polypeptide(L)'
;MKRYIPLVLAILLFVIVHEGTHAVVASMFNEFASFQVKYYGFEVHFKTPVPDRSGIKWGFISGMSNIITLTIGYLLFIYRKNVANYKSAFFRTFGYWVTFFFLLFDPLNLSIMPFIFGGDIGGIVEGFRINKYLVQFIFFMVLLINRELIIHQLFPLYGVKSRHPLFRPLLRDRLEN
;
A
#
# COMPACT_ATOMS: atom_id res chain seq x y z
N MET A 1 20.88 -9.78 12.23
CA MET A 1 19.83 -10.48 11.46
C MET A 1 18.45 -10.43 12.12
N LYS A 2 18.26 -10.88 13.38
CA LYS A 2 16.93 -10.94 14.05
C LYS A 2 16.14 -9.62 14.10
N ARG A 3 16.81 -8.46 14.11
CA ARG A 3 16.19 -7.13 14.17
C ARG A 3 15.44 -6.72 12.89
N TYR A 4 15.83 -7.24 11.73
CA TYR A 4 15.24 -6.89 10.43
C TYR A 4 14.22 -7.92 9.94
N ILE A 5 14.12 -9.08 10.59
CA ILE A 5 13.16 -10.12 10.21
C ILE A 5 11.72 -9.57 10.19
N PRO A 6 11.23 -8.83 11.21
CA PRO A 6 9.87 -8.28 11.15
C PRO A 6 9.66 -7.32 9.97
N LEU A 7 10.66 -6.53 9.62
CA LEU A 7 10.61 -5.62 8.48
C LEU A 7 10.50 -6.40 7.16
N VAL A 8 11.39 -7.37 6.94
CA VAL A 8 11.39 -8.19 5.73
C VAL A 8 10.09 -8.98 5.59
N LEU A 9 9.59 -9.56 6.68
CA LEU A 9 8.32 -10.27 6.67
C LEU A 9 7.13 -9.33 6.38
N ALA A 10 7.17 -8.09 6.84
CA ALA A 10 6.11 -7.12 6.54
C ALA A 10 6.10 -6.72 5.05
N ILE A 11 7.28 -6.56 4.45
CA ILE A 11 7.42 -6.34 3.00
C ILE A 11 6.89 -7.55 2.23
N LEU A 12 7.31 -8.77 2.60
CA LEU A 12 6.82 -9.99 1.98
C LEU A 12 5.30 -10.14 2.12
N LEU A 13 4.75 -9.85 3.30
CA LEU A 13 3.31 -9.89 3.53
C LEU A 13 2.58 -8.88 2.64
N PHE A 14 3.11 -7.66 2.51
CA PHE A 14 2.54 -6.65 1.61
C PHE A 14 2.49 -7.16 0.17
N VAL A 15 3.62 -7.65 -0.35
CA VAL A 15 3.70 -8.20 -1.72
C VAL A 15 2.74 -9.38 -1.91
N ILE A 16 2.71 -10.32 -0.96
CA ILE A 16 1.82 -11.49 -1.02
C ILE A 16 0.35 -11.05 -1.06
N VAL A 17 -0.05 -10.08 -0.24
CA VAL A 17 -1.44 -9.62 -0.21
C VAL A 17 -1.76 -8.82 -1.46
N HIS A 18 -0.88 -7.93 -1.90
CA HIS A 18 -1.10 -7.08 -3.07
C HIS A 18 -1.15 -7.91 -4.37
N GLU A 19 -0.07 -8.61 -4.71
CA GLU A 19 0.01 -9.45 -5.91
C GLU A 19 -0.92 -10.67 -5.83
N GLY A 20 -1.10 -11.24 -4.63
CA GLY A 20 -2.06 -12.31 -4.42
C GLY A 20 -3.49 -11.87 -4.71
N THR A 21 -3.85 -10.62 -4.39
CA THR A 21 -5.17 -10.08 -4.73
C THR A 21 -5.34 -9.95 -6.24
N HIS A 22 -4.34 -9.43 -6.96
CA HIS A 22 -4.38 -9.40 -8.42
C HIS A 22 -4.63 -10.79 -9.01
N ALA A 23 -3.92 -11.81 -8.52
CA ALA A 23 -4.07 -13.18 -9.00
C ALA A 23 -5.44 -13.77 -8.68
N VAL A 24 -5.95 -13.56 -7.46
CA VAL A 24 -7.28 -14.05 -7.04
C VAL A 24 -8.37 -13.40 -7.91
N VAL A 25 -8.37 -12.08 -8.05
CA VAL A 25 -9.40 -11.36 -8.81
C VAL A 25 -9.28 -11.69 -10.30
N ALA A 26 -8.07 -11.77 -10.86
CA ALA A 26 -7.89 -12.18 -12.24
C ALA A 26 -8.33 -13.62 -12.49
N SER A 27 -8.16 -14.54 -11.53
CA SER A 27 -8.67 -15.90 -11.64
C SER A 27 -10.20 -15.93 -11.70
N MET A 28 -10.88 -15.08 -10.92
CA MET A 28 -12.35 -14.95 -10.97
C MET A 28 -12.85 -14.48 -12.35
N PHE A 29 -12.06 -13.66 -13.05
CA PHE A 29 -12.35 -13.23 -14.43
C PHE A 29 -11.72 -14.11 -15.52
N ASN A 30 -11.11 -15.25 -15.15
CA ASN A 30 -10.37 -16.15 -16.05
C ASN A 30 -9.21 -15.48 -16.82
N GLU A 31 -8.63 -14.41 -16.26
CA GLU A 31 -7.52 -13.62 -16.83
C GLU A 31 -6.15 -13.99 -16.26
N PHE A 32 -6.07 -14.73 -15.15
CA PHE A 32 -4.80 -15.12 -14.56
C PHE A 32 -3.99 -16.03 -15.50
N ALA A 33 -2.73 -15.70 -15.75
CA ALA A 33 -1.81 -16.53 -16.54
C ALA A 33 -0.69 -17.12 -15.69
N SER A 34 0.13 -16.28 -15.06
CA SER A 34 1.26 -16.74 -14.23
C SER A 34 1.74 -15.65 -13.28
N PHE A 35 2.55 -16.02 -12.28
CA PHE A 35 3.37 -15.08 -11.52
C PHE A 35 4.75 -14.97 -12.14
N GLN A 36 5.27 -13.76 -12.24
CA GLN A 36 6.61 -13.49 -12.72
C GLN A 36 7.42 -12.73 -11.68
N VAL A 37 8.70 -13.08 -11.57
CA VAL A 37 9.66 -12.32 -10.77
C VAL A 37 10.47 -11.47 -11.72
N LYS A 38 10.34 -10.15 -11.59
CA LYS A 38 11.09 -9.14 -12.34
C LYS A 38 12.14 -8.49 -11.43
N TYR A 39 13.09 -7.79 -12.02
CA TYR A 39 14.17 -7.13 -11.26
C TYR A 39 13.66 -6.08 -10.26
N TYR A 40 12.47 -5.54 -10.49
CA TYR A 40 11.82 -4.54 -9.65
C TYR A 40 10.72 -5.10 -8.73
N GLY A 41 10.43 -6.40 -8.77
CA GLY A 41 9.40 -6.99 -7.91
C GLY A 41 8.71 -8.23 -8.49
N PHE A 42 7.67 -8.67 -7.77
CA PHE A 42 6.76 -9.71 -8.23
C PHE A 42 5.64 -9.05 -9.02
N GLU A 43 5.15 -9.71 -10.08
CA GLU A 43 4.07 -9.20 -10.91
C GLU A 43 3.20 -10.35 -11.40
N VAL A 44 1.87 -10.18 -11.36
CA VAL A 44 0.93 -11.08 -12.02
C VAL A 44 0.88 -10.81 -13.52
N HIS A 45 1.17 -11.85 -14.30
CA HIS A 45 0.95 -11.83 -15.74
C HIS A 45 -0.48 -12.29 -16.07
N PHE A 46 -1.12 -11.58 -16.99
CA PHE A 46 -2.50 -11.83 -17.41
C PHE A 46 -2.55 -12.33 -18.85
N LYS A 47 -3.60 -13.11 -19.19
CA LYS A 47 -3.79 -13.68 -20.54
C LYS A 47 -3.97 -12.60 -21.60
N THR A 48 -4.72 -11.56 -21.28
CA THR A 48 -4.97 -10.44 -22.22
C THR A 48 -3.78 -9.46 -22.23
N PRO A 49 -3.22 -9.16 -23.42
CA PRO A 49 -2.18 -8.14 -23.59
C PRO A 49 -2.66 -6.75 -23.16
N VAL A 50 -1.74 -5.92 -22.63
CA VAL A 50 -2.06 -4.57 -22.12
C VAL A 50 -2.90 -3.71 -23.08
N PRO A 51 -2.61 -3.65 -24.40
CA PRO A 51 -3.37 -2.82 -25.33
C PRO A 51 -4.84 -3.24 -25.48
N ASP A 52 -5.15 -4.51 -25.22
CA ASP A 52 -6.48 -5.09 -25.40
C ASP A 52 -7.31 -5.07 -24.11
N ARG A 53 -6.73 -4.55 -23.01
CA ARG A 53 -7.37 -4.52 -21.69
C ARG A 53 -8.43 -3.42 -21.63
N SER A 54 -9.69 -3.82 -21.68
CA SER A 54 -10.83 -2.91 -21.56
C SER A 54 -11.98 -3.48 -20.73
N GLY A 55 -12.77 -2.57 -20.15
CA GLY A 55 -13.97 -2.89 -19.38
C GLY A 55 -13.72 -3.10 -17.88
N ILE A 56 -14.83 -3.13 -17.13
CA ILE A 56 -14.83 -3.00 -15.67
C ILE A 56 -13.99 -4.06 -14.93
N LYS A 57 -13.81 -5.24 -15.53
CA LYS A 57 -12.97 -6.30 -14.97
C LYS A 57 -11.54 -5.83 -14.70
N TRP A 58 -10.95 -5.00 -15.57
CA TRP A 58 -9.58 -4.50 -15.36
C TRP A 58 -9.51 -3.47 -14.24
N GLY A 59 -10.61 -2.75 -14.01
CA GLY A 59 -10.74 -1.87 -12.87
C GLY A 59 -10.70 -2.65 -11.56
N PHE A 60 -11.41 -3.77 -11.49
CA PHE A 60 -11.37 -4.66 -10.32
C PHE A 60 -10.04 -5.39 -10.18
N ILE A 61 -9.53 -5.99 -11.26
CA ILE A 61 -8.25 -6.71 -11.26
C ILE A 61 -7.15 -5.81 -10.75
N SER A 62 -7.09 -4.56 -11.22
CA SER A 62 -6.00 -3.63 -10.88
C SER A 62 -6.26 -2.86 -9.57
N GLY A 63 -7.52 -2.59 -9.23
CA GLY A 63 -7.86 -1.75 -8.07
C GLY A 63 -8.02 -2.49 -6.76
N MET A 64 -8.40 -3.77 -6.77
CA MET A 64 -8.80 -4.46 -5.54
C MET A 64 -7.65 -4.67 -4.55
N SER A 65 -6.43 -4.90 -5.04
CA SER A 65 -5.21 -5.02 -4.20
C SER A 65 -5.06 -3.80 -3.29
N ASN A 66 -5.10 -2.61 -3.87
CA ASN A 66 -5.02 -1.31 -3.20
C ASN A 66 -6.11 -1.11 -2.14
N ILE A 67 -7.34 -1.59 -2.40
CA ILE A 67 -8.45 -1.51 -1.43
C ILE A 67 -8.18 -2.43 -0.24
N ILE A 68 -7.76 -3.67 -0.49
CA ILE A 68 -7.54 -4.68 0.54
C ILE A 68 -6.35 -4.30 1.44
N THR A 69 -5.24 -3.88 0.86
CA THR A 69 -4.06 -3.44 1.61
C THR A 69 -4.39 -2.21 2.47
N LEU A 70 -5.04 -1.19 1.92
CA LEU A 70 -5.43 -0.02 2.71
C LEU A 70 -6.39 -0.38 3.83
N THR A 71 -7.37 -1.25 3.57
CA THR A 71 -8.33 -1.72 4.58
C THR A 71 -7.60 -2.40 5.74
N ILE A 72 -6.69 -3.34 5.44
CA ILE A 72 -5.87 -4.01 6.47
C ILE A 72 -5.01 -2.98 7.22
N GLY A 73 -4.41 -2.03 6.51
CA GLY A 73 -3.60 -0.95 7.09
C GLY A 73 -4.41 -0.10 8.09
N TYR A 74 -5.61 0.32 7.72
CA TYR A 74 -6.50 1.10 8.59
C TYR A 74 -7.02 0.29 9.76
N LEU A 75 -7.37 -0.99 9.58
CA LEU A 75 -7.77 -1.86 10.69
C LEU A 75 -6.64 -1.99 11.71
N LEU A 76 -5.42 -2.28 11.26
CA LEU A 76 -4.25 -2.33 12.14
C LEU A 76 -3.97 -0.99 12.81
N PHE A 77 -4.14 0.11 12.08
CA PHE A 77 -3.99 1.45 12.62
C PHE A 77 -5.05 1.78 13.69
N ILE A 78 -6.30 1.38 13.52
CA ILE A 78 -7.36 1.52 14.53
C ILE A 78 -6.93 0.79 15.82
N TYR A 79 -6.40 -0.42 15.69
CA TYR A 79 -5.91 -1.23 16.82
C TYR A 79 -4.44 -0.97 17.20
N ARG A 80 -3.82 0.11 16.72
CA ARG A 80 -2.37 0.36 16.88
C ARG A 80 -1.88 0.35 18.33
N LYS A 81 -2.70 0.83 19.28
CA LYS A 81 -2.37 0.82 20.72
C LYS A 81 -2.30 -0.61 21.26
N ASN A 82 -3.23 -1.47 20.88
CA ASN A 82 -3.24 -2.88 21.24
C ASN A 82 -2.02 -3.60 20.66
N VAL A 83 -1.72 -3.35 19.37
CA VAL A 83 -0.54 -3.92 18.69
C VAL A 83 0.76 -3.46 19.33
N ALA A 84 0.87 -2.18 19.70
CA ALA A 84 2.05 -1.62 20.37
C ALA A 84 2.29 -2.22 21.78
N ASN A 85 1.23 -2.68 22.44
CA ASN A 85 1.27 -3.26 23.78
C ASN A 85 1.57 -4.78 23.79
N TYR A 86 1.81 -5.42 22.64
CA TYR A 86 2.24 -6.81 22.63
C TYR A 86 3.55 -7.00 23.39
N LYS A 87 3.58 -8.00 24.30
CA LYS A 87 4.77 -8.37 25.09
C LYS A 87 5.93 -8.81 24.20
N SER A 88 5.63 -9.46 23.07
CA SER A 88 6.64 -9.89 22.11
C SER A 88 7.13 -8.71 21.29
N ALA A 89 8.42 -8.38 21.43
CA ALA A 89 9.08 -7.36 20.63
C ALA A 89 8.95 -7.65 19.12
N PHE A 90 8.96 -8.93 18.73
CA PHE A 90 8.78 -9.34 17.34
C PHE A 90 7.42 -8.91 16.79
N PHE A 91 6.32 -9.31 17.43
CA PHE A 91 4.96 -9.00 16.95
C PHE A 91 4.66 -7.50 17.01
N ARG A 92 5.20 -6.81 18.01
CA ARG A 92 5.14 -5.35 18.11
C ARG A 92 5.80 -4.68 16.91
N THR A 93 7.05 -5.03 16.60
CA THR A 93 7.78 -4.44 15.46
C THR A 93 7.20 -4.88 14.11
N PHE A 94 6.72 -6.12 14.02
CA PHE A 94 6.04 -6.61 12.81
C PHE A 94 4.77 -5.81 12.55
N GLY A 95 3.89 -5.66 13.54
CA GLY A 95 2.65 -4.88 13.42
C GLY A 95 2.89 -3.42 13.07
N TYR A 96 3.95 -2.80 13.60
CA TYR A 96 4.40 -1.47 13.17
C TYR A 96 4.68 -1.42 11.67
N TRP A 97 5.53 -2.31 11.16
CA TRP A 97 5.93 -2.30 9.75
C TRP A 97 4.78 -2.66 8.82
N VAL A 98 3.93 -3.62 9.18
CA VAL A 98 2.75 -3.97 8.39
C VAL A 98 1.81 -2.76 8.30
N THR A 99 1.49 -2.11 9.42
CA THR A 99 0.65 -0.89 9.42
C THR A 99 1.27 0.20 8.54
N PHE A 100 2.58 0.41 8.67
CA PHE A 100 3.30 1.44 7.92
C PHE A 100 3.26 1.20 6.41
N PHE A 101 3.58 -0.02 5.95
CA PHE A 101 3.57 -0.34 4.52
C PHE A 101 2.16 -0.30 3.93
N PHE A 102 1.20 -0.94 4.59
CA PHE A 102 -0.16 -1.06 4.08
C PHE A 102 -0.88 0.30 3.99
N LEU A 103 -0.48 1.30 4.79
CA LEU A 103 -1.01 2.65 4.70
C LEU A 103 -0.32 3.54 3.65
N LEU A 104 0.92 3.25 3.24
CA LEU A 104 1.71 4.17 2.41
C LEU A 104 1.97 3.67 1.00
N PHE A 105 2.21 2.36 0.82
CA PHE A 105 2.79 1.86 -0.41
C PHE A 105 1.83 1.98 -1.60
N ASP A 106 0.56 1.60 -1.44
CA ASP A 106 -0.43 1.69 -2.51
C ASP A 106 -0.88 3.12 -2.83
N PRO A 107 -1.09 4.00 -1.84
CA PRO A 107 -1.25 5.42 -2.13
C PRO A 107 -0.07 6.02 -2.89
N LEU A 108 1.17 5.63 -2.55
CA LEU A 108 2.36 6.05 -3.28
C LEU A 108 2.40 5.47 -4.70
N ASN A 109 2.07 4.19 -4.86
CA ASN A 109 1.99 3.46 -6.13
C ASN A 109 0.97 4.07 -7.09
N LEU A 110 -0.18 4.52 -6.58
CA LEU A 110 -1.25 5.09 -7.39
C LEU A 110 -1.11 6.60 -7.64
N SER A 111 -0.29 7.32 -6.87
CA SER A 111 -0.14 8.76 -7.02
C SER A 111 1.15 9.18 -7.72
N ILE A 112 2.31 8.75 -7.20
CA ILE A 112 3.63 9.26 -7.62
C ILE A 112 4.36 8.28 -8.53
N MET A 113 4.35 6.98 -8.20
CA MET A 113 5.04 5.98 -9.03
C MET A 113 4.59 5.93 -10.50
N PRO A 114 3.33 6.27 -10.89
CA PRO A 114 2.89 6.25 -12.28
C PRO A 114 3.60 7.25 -13.21
N PHE A 115 4.41 8.16 -12.66
CA PHE A 115 5.27 9.07 -13.42
C PHE A 115 6.59 8.42 -13.84
N ILE A 116 7.00 7.33 -13.20
CA ILE A 116 8.29 6.66 -13.43
C ILE A 116 8.08 5.32 -14.14
N PHE A 117 7.13 4.52 -13.65
CA PHE A 117 6.78 3.22 -14.20
C PHE A 117 5.25 3.14 -14.31
N GLY A 118 4.72 2.19 -15.08
CA GLY A 118 3.27 1.91 -15.05
C GLY A 118 2.83 1.35 -13.69
N GLY A 119 1.65 0.75 -13.66
CA GLY A 119 1.14 0.08 -12.46
C GLY A 119 -0.37 -0.11 -12.55
N ASP A 120 -0.97 -0.36 -11.40
CA ASP A 120 -2.40 -0.63 -11.23
C ASP A 120 -3.30 0.46 -11.80
N ILE A 121 -2.83 1.71 -11.77
CA ILE A 121 -3.58 2.86 -12.24
C ILE A 121 -4.05 2.70 -13.69
N GLY A 122 -3.28 2.01 -14.54
CA GLY A 122 -3.65 1.78 -15.94
C GLY A 122 -4.97 1.03 -16.05
N GLY A 123 -5.09 -0.11 -15.36
CA GLY A 123 -6.33 -0.89 -15.40
C GLY A 123 -7.48 -0.25 -14.61
N ILE A 124 -7.20 0.54 -13.57
CA ILE A 124 -8.22 1.35 -12.86
C ILE A 124 -8.84 2.38 -13.81
N VAL A 125 -8.00 3.14 -14.52
CA VAL A 125 -8.41 4.20 -15.45
C VAL A 125 -9.17 3.61 -16.63
N GLU A 126 -8.64 2.58 -17.29
CA GLU A 126 -9.28 1.94 -18.44
C GLU A 126 -10.56 1.19 -18.03
N GLY A 127 -10.54 0.53 -16.89
CA GLY A 127 -11.66 -0.28 -16.43
C GLY A 127 -12.87 0.54 -15.99
N PHE A 128 -12.65 1.60 -15.22
CA PHE A 128 -13.72 2.46 -14.71
C PHE A 128 -13.97 3.70 -15.55
N ARG A 129 -13.16 3.95 -16.59
CA ARG A 129 -13.22 5.15 -17.45
C ARG A 129 -13.12 6.45 -16.64
N ILE A 130 -12.21 6.47 -15.66
CA ILE A 130 -11.98 7.61 -14.78
C ILE A 130 -10.69 8.33 -15.22
N ASN A 131 -10.66 9.65 -15.11
CA ASN A 131 -9.46 10.43 -15.41
C ASN A 131 -8.27 10.01 -14.52
N LYS A 132 -7.12 9.69 -15.15
CA LYS A 132 -5.87 9.31 -14.46
C LYS A 132 -5.45 10.32 -13.38
N TYR A 133 -5.46 11.61 -13.70
CA TYR A 133 -5.03 12.66 -12.77
C TYR A 133 -5.96 12.79 -11.57
N LEU A 134 -7.25 12.48 -11.73
CA LEU A 134 -8.18 12.43 -10.61
C LEU A 134 -7.83 11.29 -9.64
N VAL A 135 -7.56 10.09 -10.16
CA VAL A 135 -7.11 8.95 -9.34
C VAL A 135 -5.80 9.30 -8.62
N GLN A 136 -4.81 9.84 -9.34
CA GLN A 136 -3.53 10.24 -8.75
C GLN A 136 -3.70 11.30 -7.66
N PHE A 137 -4.54 12.31 -7.90
CA PHE A 137 -4.79 13.38 -6.93
C PHE A 137 -5.43 12.84 -5.65
N ILE A 138 -6.46 11.99 -5.78
CA ILE A 138 -7.13 11.37 -4.62
C ILE A 138 -6.13 10.54 -3.82
N PHE A 139 -5.37 9.64 -4.46
CA PHE A 139 -4.40 8.81 -3.76
C PHE A 139 -3.21 9.60 -3.23
N PHE A 140 -2.87 10.75 -3.82
CA PHE A 140 -1.89 11.67 -3.25
C PHE A 140 -2.41 12.28 -1.95
N MET A 141 -3.67 12.72 -1.91
CA MET A 141 -4.29 13.19 -0.67
C MET A 141 -4.34 12.09 0.40
N VAL A 142 -4.71 10.87 0.02
CA VAL A 142 -4.68 9.70 0.93
C VAL A 142 -3.27 9.45 1.47
N LEU A 143 -2.26 9.52 0.60
CA LEU A 143 -0.85 9.38 1.00
C LEU A 143 -0.46 10.43 2.05
N LEU A 144 -0.83 11.69 1.84
CA LEU A 144 -0.55 12.78 2.79
C LEU A 144 -1.28 12.56 4.12
N ILE A 145 -2.55 12.19 4.10
CA ILE A 145 -3.33 11.90 5.31
C ILE A 145 -2.70 10.74 6.08
N ASN A 146 -2.38 9.64 5.40
CA ASN A 146 -1.79 8.45 6.03
C ASN A 146 -0.41 8.73 6.62
N ARG A 147 0.38 9.56 5.94
CA ARG A 147 1.64 10.08 6.47
C ARG A 147 1.43 10.86 7.76
N GLU A 148 0.48 11.78 7.83
CA GLU A 148 0.20 12.54 9.08
C GLU A 148 -0.29 11.61 10.20
N LEU A 149 -1.18 10.65 9.89
CA LEU A 149 -1.63 9.63 10.84
C LEU A 149 -0.45 8.85 11.44
N ILE A 150 0.51 8.46 10.60
CA ILE A 150 1.73 7.77 11.02
C ILE A 150 2.59 8.66 11.92
N ILE A 151 2.84 9.90 11.54
CA ILE A 151 3.71 10.81 12.28
C ILE A 151 3.13 11.15 13.67
N HIS A 152 1.84 11.49 13.74
CA HIS A 152 1.24 11.97 14.98
C HIS A 152 0.74 10.84 15.88
N GLN A 153 0.42 9.66 15.34
CA GLN A 153 -0.28 8.63 16.12
C GLN A 153 0.37 7.25 16.10
N LEU A 154 1.18 6.93 15.09
CA LEU A 154 1.92 5.66 15.05
C LEU A 154 3.32 5.83 15.64
N PHE A 155 4.11 6.78 15.16
CA PHE A 155 5.50 7.00 15.59
C PHE A 155 5.68 7.15 17.10
N PRO A 156 4.83 7.93 17.82
CA PRO A 156 4.99 8.10 19.26
C PRO A 156 4.85 6.78 20.04
N LEU A 157 3.99 5.87 19.60
CA LEU A 157 3.77 4.57 20.25
C LEU A 157 4.99 3.65 20.19
N TYR A 158 5.88 3.86 19.22
CA TYR A 158 7.08 3.06 19.02
C TYR A 158 8.37 3.84 19.31
N GLY A 159 8.27 5.06 19.85
CA GLY A 159 9.41 5.92 20.17
C GLY A 159 10.23 6.34 18.94
N VAL A 160 9.62 6.35 17.75
CA VAL A 160 10.30 6.69 16.49
C VAL A 160 10.45 8.20 16.39
N LYS A 161 11.69 8.67 16.30
CA LYS A 161 12.02 10.08 16.02
C LYS A 161 12.64 10.16 14.63
N SER A 162 12.00 10.86 13.70
CA SER A 162 12.54 11.07 12.35
C SER A 162 12.94 12.52 12.14
N ARG A 163 14.13 12.75 11.59
CA ARG A 163 14.58 14.07 11.11
C ARG A 163 14.36 14.25 9.61
N HIS A 164 13.96 13.17 8.92
CA HIS A 164 13.81 13.12 7.48
C HIS A 164 12.68 14.07 7.02
N PRO A 165 12.89 14.90 5.98
CA PRO A 165 11.87 15.84 5.51
C PRO A 165 10.51 15.18 5.20
N LEU A 166 10.53 13.99 4.61
CA LEU A 166 9.33 13.19 4.32
C LEU A 166 8.57 12.71 5.57
N PHE A 167 9.08 12.90 6.78
CA PHE A 167 8.38 12.53 8.01
C PHE A 167 8.39 13.66 9.06
N ARG A 168 8.47 14.91 8.62
CA ARG A 168 8.20 16.08 9.45
C ARG A 168 6.71 16.45 9.36
N PRO A 169 6.01 16.74 10.47
CA PRO A 169 4.61 17.16 10.44
C PRO A 169 4.38 18.28 9.41
N LEU A 170 3.38 18.16 8.55
CA LEU A 170 2.97 19.27 7.69
C LEU A 170 2.14 20.27 8.49
N LEU A 171 1.34 19.76 9.41
CA LEU A 171 0.61 20.54 10.39
C LEU A 171 1.42 20.53 11.68
N ARG A 172 2.03 21.67 12.02
CA ARG A 172 2.71 21.82 13.31
C ARG A 172 1.66 21.81 14.41
N ASP A 173 1.84 20.98 15.43
CA ASP A 173 0.98 21.01 16.61
C ASP A 173 0.99 22.43 17.17
N ARG A 174 -0.15 23.11 17.06
CA ARG A 174 -0.37 24.46 17.62
C ARG A 174 -0.77 24.38 19.10
N LEU A 175 -0.34 23.33 19.78
CA LEU A 175 -0.77 22.93 21.12
C LEU A 175 0.42 22.59 22.03
N GLU A 176 1.45 23.42 22.00
CA GLU A 176 2.41 23.56 23.11
C GLU A 176 2.75 25.04 23.24
N ASN A 177 1.83 25.79 23.85
CA ASN A 177 2.06 27.06 24.55
C ASN A 177 1.46 26.91 25.95
#